data_AF-A0AB34R3C4-F1
#
_entry.id   AF-A0AB34R3C4-F1
#
_cell.length_a   1.000
_cell.length_b   1.000
_cell.length_c   1.000
_cell.angle_alpha   90.00
_cell.angle_beta   90.00
_cell.angle_gamma   90.00
#
_symmetry.space_group_name_H-M   'P 1'
#
loop_
_entity.id
_entity.type
_entity.pdbx_description
1 polymer ?
#
loop_
_entity_poly.entity_id
_entity_poly.type
_entity_poly.pdbx_seq_one_letter_code
_entity_poly.pdbx_strand_id
1 'polypeptide(L)'
;MIKNIFLIDWLLIPSFIFSLYTGIELHVAGHGNNHEIWHNWAVFHVVMSLLFFIFGICHITTHWNWYKGIVNKGVGKKSRGTLCLSVLFVFVTVTGIVLLCMDGANSNIGLWHYKIGIVTSVLSIGHIFKRISMLRKFLKKRTV
;
A
#
# COMPACT_ATOMS: atom_id res chain seq x y z
N MET A 1 6.23 -1.69 22.93
CA MET A 1 6.92 -1.63 21.62
C MET A 1 6.40 -2.68 20.63
N ILE A 2 6.53 -4.00 20.89
CA ILE A 2 6.04 -5.07 19.97
C ILE A 2 4.51 -5.03 19.73
N LYS A 3 3.71 -4.68 20.75
CA LYS A 3 2.24 -4.58 20.63
C LYS A 3 1.80 -3.55 19.57
N ASN A 4 2.54 -2.45 19.40
CA ASN A 4 2.19 -1.38 18.46
C ASN A 4 2.46 -1.81 17.02
N ILE A 5 3.48 -2.64 16.78
CA ILE A 5 3.82 -3.17 15.45
C ILE A 5 2.67 -4.03 14.91
N PHE A 6 2.20 -4.99 15.70
CA PHE A 6 1.09 -5.84 15.28
C PHE A 6 -0.23 -5.08 15.11
N LEU A 7 -0.47 -4.04 15.91
CA LEU A 7 -1.64 -3.17 15.72
C LEU A 7 -1.56 -2.42 14.38
N ILE A 8 -0.42 -1.81 14.08
CA ILE A 8 -0.17 -1.13 12.80
C ILE A 8 -0.37 -2.12 11.64
N ASP A 9 0.21 -3.32 11.73
CA ASP A 9 0.06 -4.33 10.68
C ASP A 9 -1.41 -4.74 10.48
N TRP A 10 -2.19 -4.84 11.56
CA TRP A 10 -3.63 -5.15 11.49
C TRP A 10 -4.48 -4.01 10.92
N LEU A 11 -4.09 -2.75 11.13
CA LEU A 11 -4.75 -1.58 10.53
C LEU A 11 -4.31 -1.34 9.08
N LEU A 12 -3.09 -1.75 8.74
CA LEU A 12 -2.54 -1.64 7.39
C LEU A 12 -3.28 -2.56 6.39
N ILE A 13 -3.71 -3.74 6.83
CA ILE A 13 -4.44 -4.69 5.97
C ILE A 13 -5.78 -4.12 5.46
N PRO A 14 -6.73 -3.67 6.32
CA PRO A 14 -8.00 -3.13 5.85
C PRO A 14 -7.82 -1.83 5.07
N SER A 15 -6.90 -0.94 5.47
CA SER A 15 -6.61 0.29 4.71
C SER A 15 -6.06 -0.01 3.31
N PHE A 16 -5.18 -1.02 3.18
CA PHE A 16 -4.73 -1.53 1.88
C PHE A 16 -5.90 -2.03 1.02
N ILE A 17 -6.80 -2.83 1.59
CA ILE A 17 -7.97 -3.37 0.88
C ILE A 17 -8.86 -2.23 0.36
N PHE A 18 -9.14 -1.23 1.20
CA PHE A 18 -9.95 -0.08 0.79
C PHE A 18 -9.26 0.78 -0.28
N SER A 19 -7.95 1.04 -0.15
CA SER A 19 -7.18 1.78 -1.17
C SER A 19 -7.18 1.05 -2.52
N LEU A 20 -6.98 -0.27 -2.53
CA LEU A 20 -7.06 -1.08 -3.75
C LEU A 20 -8.46 -1.07 -4.36
N TYR A 21 -9.49 -1.34 -3.56
CA TYR A 21 -10.87 -1.39 -4.03
C TYR A 21 -11.29 -0.06 -4.66
N THR A 22 -11.11 1.04 -3.94
CA THR A 22 -11.43 2.39 -4.43
C THR A 22 -10.60 2.78 -5.68
N GLY A 23 -9.36 2.31 -5.78
CA GLY A 23 -8.52 2.55 -6.96
C GLY A 23 -9.00 1.82 -8.21
N ILE A 24 -9.52 0.59 -8.05
CA ILE A 24 -10.14 -0.17 -9.15
C ILE A 24 -11.43 0.53 -9.60
N GLU A 25 -12.31 0.88 -8.65
CA GLU A 25 -13.57 1.57 -8.94
C GLU A 25 -13.35 2.94 -9.59
N LEU A 26 -12.36 3.71 -9.15
CA LEU A 26 -11.96 4.97 -9.78
C LEU A 26 -11.55 4.77 -11.25
N HIS A 27 -10.78 3.72 -11.54
CA HIS A 27 -10.36 3.43 -12.91
C HIS A 27 -11.54 3.02 -13.80
N VAL A 28 -12.45 2.18 -13.26
CA VAL A 28 -13.70 1.79 -13.93
C VAL A 28 -14.58 3.01 -14.21
N ALA A 29 -14.78 3.88 -13.21
CA ALA A 29 -15.54 5.11 -13.36
C ALA A 29 -14.92 6.08 -14.37
N GLY A 30 -13.59 6.08 -14.51
CA GLY A 30 -12.87 6.87 -15.51
C GLY A 30 -13.14 6.47 -16.97
N HIS A 31 -13.72 5.30 -17.22
CA HIS A 31 -14.21 4.89 -18.55
C HIS A 31 -15.68 5.26 -18.80
N GLY A 32 -16.41 5.67 -17.76
CA GLY A 32 -17.78 6.13 -17.88
C GLY A 32 -17.89 7.60 -18.28
N ASN A 33 -19.11 8.04 -18.60
CA ASN A 33 -19.41 9.42 -18.97
C ASN A 33 -19.93 10.27 -17.79
N ASN A 34 -19.95 9.72 -16.57
CA ASN A 34 -20.45 10.42 -15.39
C ASN A 34 -19.29 10.99 -14.55
N HIS A 35 -19.10 12.31 -14.67
CA HIS A 35 -18.05 13.03 -13.95
C HIS A 35 -18.22 13.00 -12.43
N GLU A 36 -19.45 13.08 -11.92
CA GLU A 36 -19.71 13.07 -10.47
C GLU A 36 -19.31 11.73 -9.84
N ILE A 37 -19.63 10.61 -10.52
CA ILE A 37 -19.24 9.28 -10.06
C ILE A 37 -17.71 9.15 -10.02
N TRP A 38 -17.03 9.57 -11.09
CA TRP A 38 -15.56 9.58 -11.12
C TRP A 38 -14.97 10.44 -10.00
N HIS A 39 -15.50 11.65 -9.79
CA HIS A 39 -15.04 12.56 -8.76
C HIS A 39 -15.21 11.98 -7.35
N ASN A 40 -16.37 11.39 -7.06
CA ASN A 40 -16.62 10.76 -5.77
C ASN A 40 -15.64 9.62 -5.50
N TRP A 41 -15.41 8.74 -6.48
CA TRP A 41 -14.40 7.69 -6.35
C TRP A 41 -12.99 8.24 -6.19
N ALA A 42 -12.66 9.36 -6.84
CA ALA A 42 -11.36 10.01 -6.70
C ALA A 42 -11.14 10.49 -5.26
N VAL A 43 -12.13 11.17 -4.67
CA VAL A 43 -12.08 11.63 -3.28
C VAL A 43 -11.93 10.44 -2.33
N PHE A 44 -12.77 9.40 -2.47
CA PHE A 44 -12.66 8.20 -1.64
C PHE A 44 -11.30 7.51 -1.76
N HIS A 45 -10.79 7.38 -2.99
CA HIS A 45 -9.49 6.77 -3.24
C HIS A 45 -8.36 7.56 -2.58
N VAL A 46 -8.36 8.89 -2.67
CA VAL A 46 -7.36 9.74 -2.02
C VAL A 46 -7.42 9.58 -0.50
N VAL A 47 -8.61 9.65 0.11
CA VAL A 47 -8.76 9.52 1.57
C VAL A 47 -8.26 8.16 2.06
N MET A 48 -8.68 7.07 1.42
CA MET A 48 -8.28 5.71 1.81
C MET A 48 -6.80 5.46 1.56
N SER A 49 -6.25 6.00 0.47
CA SER A 49 -4.83 5.87 0.14
C SER A 49 -3.94 6.70 1.06
N LEU A 50 -4.37 7.88 1.53
CA LEU A 50 -3.66 8.64 2.56
C LEU A 50 -3.62 7.87 3.89
N LEU A 51 -4.73 7.25 4.30
CA LEU A 51 -4.77 6.41 5.49
C LEU A 51 -3.81 5.21 5.36
N PHE A 52 -3.85 4.52 4.22
CA PHE A 52 -2.92 3.42 3.91
C PHE A 52 -1.46 3.90 3.91
N PHE A 53 -1.18 5.07 3.34
CA PHE A 53 0.15 5.66 3.29
C PHE A 53 0.70 5.98 4.69
N ILE A 54 -0.11 6.58 5.56
CA ILE A 54 0.26 6.87 6.96
C ILE A 54 0.60 5.58 7.70
N PHE A 55 -0.27 4.56 7.62
CA PHE A 55 0.04 3.27 8.24
C PHE A 55 1.26 2.60 7.60
N GLY A 56 1.48 2.77 6.30
CA GLY A 56 2.66 2.31 5.57
C GLY A 56 3.95 2.94 6.10
N ILE A 57 3.97 4.24 6.35
CA ILE A 57 5.09 4.93 6.99
C ILE A 57 5.34 4.37 8.40
N CYS A 58 4.29 4.24 9.21
CA CYS A 58 4.38 3.64 10.54
C CYS A 58 4.92 2.19 10.50
N HIS A 59 4.50 1.40 9.52
CA HIS A 59 4.99 0.04 9.30
C HIS A 59 6.48 0.03 8.92
N ILE A 60 6.90 0.91 8.00
CA ILE A 60 8.30 1.02 7.57
C ILE A 60 9.20 1.46 8.73
N THR A 61 8.78 2.45 9.51
CA THR A 61 9.54 2.96 10.66
C THR A 61 9.70 1.89 11.75
N THR A 62 8.66 1.13 12.06
CA THR A 62 8.76 0.00 13.02
C THR A 62 9.67 -1.12 12.52
N HIS A 63 9.85 -1.25 11.20
CA HIS A 63 10.77 -2.19 10.57
C HIS A 63 12.11 -1.58 10.14
N TRP A 64 12.47 -0.39 10.62
CA TRP A 64 13.68 0.33 10.20
C TRP A 64 14.97 -0.49 10.32
N ASN A 65 15.10 -1.31 11.37
CA ASN A 65 16.25 -2.20 11.56
C ASN A 65 16.44 -3.21 10.42
N TRP A 66 15.36 -3.59 9.72
CA TRP A 66 15.45 -4.44 8.54
C TRP A 66 16.14 -3.72 7.37
N TYR A 67 15.76 -2.45 7.13
CA TYR A 67 16.34 -1.59 6.09
C TYR A 67 17.78 -1.21 6.42
N LYS A 68 18.07 -0.80 7.67
CA LYS A 68 19.43 -0.53 8.14
C LYS A 68 20.34 -1.75 7.97
N GLY A 69 19.80 -2.95 8.17
CA GLY A 69 20.52 -4.20 7.91
C GLY A 69 20.91 -4.39 6.44
N ILE A 70 20.09 -3.94 5.49
CA ILE A 70 20.41 -3.97 4.06
C ILE A 70 21.49 -2.95 3.71
N VAL A 71 21.37 -1.72 4.22
CA VAL A 71 22.37 -0.66 3.98
C VAL A 71 23.74 -1.07 4.51
N ASN A 72 23.80 -1.67 5.70
CA ASN A 72 25.07 -1.99 6.35
C ASN A 72 25.70 -3.30 5.85
N LYS A 73 24.90 -4.28 5.38
CA LYS A 73 25.36 -5.64 5.10
C LYS A 73 24.99 -6.16 3.71
N GLY A 74 24.38 -5.32 2.87
CA GLY A 74 23.82 -5.71 1.57
C GLY A 74 22.54 -6.54 1.68
N VAL A 75 22.02 -6.95 0.51
CA VAL A 75 20.74 -7.69 0.41
C VAL A 75 20.83 -9.09 1.01
N GLY A 76 21.96 -9.80 0.87
CA GLY A 76 22.21 -11.10 1.50
C GLY A 76 21.04 -12.09 1.38
N LYS A 77 20.59 -12.62 2.52
CA LYS A 77 19.42 -13.55 2.65
C LYS A 77 18.08 -12.83 2.86
N LYS A 78 18.00 -11.50 2.68
CA LYS A 78 16.76 -10.74 2.86
C LYS A 78 15.79 -11.01 1.71
N SER A 79 14.50 -10.86 1.97
CA SER A 79 13.44 -11.07 0.97
C SER A 79 13.55 -10.05 -0.17
N ARG A 80 13.99 -10.51 -1.35
CA ARG A 80 14.01 -9.69 -2.58
C ARG A 80 12.61 -9.19 -2.96
N GLY A 81 11.58 -10.00 -2.72
CA GLY A 81 10.19 -9.59 -2.96
C GLY A 81 9.75 -8.44 -2.06
N THR A 82 10.19 -8.41 -0.79
CA THR A 82 9.92 -7.28 0.12
C THR A 82 10.66 -6.03 -0.34
N LEU A 83 11.91 -6.17 -0.80
CA LEU A 83 12.67 -5.04 -1.34
C LEU A 83 12.00 -4.45 -2.59
N CYS A 84 11.61 -5.32 -3.53
CA CYS A 84 10.88 -4.93 -4.73
C CYS A 84 9.55 -4.22 -4.38
N LEU A 85 8.81 -4.77 -3.41
CA LEU A 85 7.60 -4.13 -2.90
C LEU A 85 7.89 -2.74 -2.31
N SER A 86 8.94 -2.57 -1.50
CA SER A 86 9.32 -1.26 -0.95
C SER A 86 9.63 -0.24 -2.05
N VAL A 87 10.32 -0.65 -3.11
CA VAL A 87 10.65 0.23 -4.24
C VAL A 87 9.38 0.61 -5.03
N LEU A 88 8.54 -0.37 -5.37
CA LEU A 88 7.29 -0.11 -6.08
C LEU A 88 6.32 0.74 -5.27
N PHE A 89 6.30 0.57 -3.94
CA PHE A 89 5.52 1.41 -3.04
C PHE A 89 5.94 2.89 -3.11
N VAL A 90 7.23 3.18 -3.28
CA VAL A 90 7.70 4.57 -3.52
C VAL A 90 7.17 5.09 -4.85
N PHE A 91 7.27 4.30 -5.93
CA PHE A 91 6.79 4.73 -7.26
C PHE A 91 5.27 4.98 -7.29
N VAL A 92 4.45 4.10 -6.71
CA VAL A 92 3.00 4.31 -6.66
C VAL A 92 2.65 5.53 -5.81
N THR A 93 3.37 5.77 -4.71
CA THR A 93 3.19 6.96 -3.87
C THR A 93 3.53 8.25 -4.64
N VAL A 94 4.69 8.29 -5.30
CA VAL A 94 5.14 9.47 -6.06
C VAL A 94 4.16 9.79 -7.18
N THR A 95 3.77 8.78 -7.96
CA THR A 95 2.77 8.97 -9.03
C THR A 95 1.40 9.40 -8.49
N GLY A 96 0.98 8.87 -7.34
CA GLY A 96 -0.26 9.29 -6.66
C GLY A 96 -0.22 10.76 -6.21
N ILE A 97 0.90 11.22 -5.66
CA ILE A 97 1.08 12.63 -5.27
C ILE A 97 1.05 13.53 -6.49
N VAL A 98 1.73 13.16 -7.58
CA VAL A 98 1.72 13.93 -8.83
C VAL A 98 0.29 14.06 -9.38
N LEU A 99 -0.52 13.01 -9.29
CA LEU A 99 -1.91 13.04 -9.75
C LEU A 99 -2.81 14.02 -8.99
N LEU A 100 -2.47 14.39 -7.75
CA LEU A 100 -3.20 15.44 -7.01
C LEU A 100 -3.07 16.82 -7.66
N CYS A 101 -2.06 17.01 -8.51
CA CYS A 101 -1.81 18.25 -9.24
C CYS A 101 -2.26 18.18 -10.70
N MET A 102 -3.04 17.16 -11.08
CA MET A 102 -3.50 16.95 -12.46
C MET A 102 -5.02 16.99 -12.54
N ASP A 103 -5.53 17.60 -13.61
CA ASP A 103 -6.97 17.69 -13.86
C ASP A 103 -7.49 16.51 -14.69
N GLY A 104 -8.64 16.00 -14.28
CA GLY A 104 -9.42 15.02 -15.05
C GLY A 104 -8.91 13.58 -15.01
N ALA A 105 -9.66 12.72 -15.71
CA ALA A 105 -9.40 11.29 -15.80
C ALA A 105 -8.41 10.94 -16.94
N ASN A 106 -7.91 9.70 -16.95
CA ASN A 106 -7.21 9.09 -18.08
C ASN A 106 -5.88 9.76 -18.50
N SER A 107 -5.19 10.43 -17.58
CA SER A 107 -3.84 10.90 -17.85
C SER A 107 -2.85 9.73 -18.01
N ASN A 108 -1.78 9.93 -18.80
CA ASN A 108 -0.72 8.92 -18.95
C ASN A 108 -0.11 8.52 -17.59
N ILE A 109 0.08 9.50 -16.69
CA ILE A 109 0.58 9.26 -15.33
C ILE A 109 -0.44 8.44 -14.52
N GLY A 110 -1.74 8.70 -14.69
CA GLY A 110 -2.82 7.93 -14.07
C GLY A 110 -2.79 6.46 -14.49
N LEU A 111 -2.54 6.19 -15.76
CA LEU A 111 -2.40 4.82 -16.26
C LEU A 111 -1.15 4.12 -15.70
N TRP A 112 -0.03 4.83 -15.60
CA TRP A 112 1.18 4.31 -14.95
C TRP A 112 0.95 4.01 -13.46
N HIS A 113 0.32 4.94 -12.74
CA HIS A 113 -0.06 4.77 -11.35
C HIS A 113 -0.92 3.51 -11.17
N TYR A 114 -1.94 3.34 -12.00
CA TYR A 114 -2.80 2.15 -12.00
C TYR A 114 -2.01 0.86 -12.22
N LYS A 115 -1.20 0.77 -13.29
CA LYS A 115 -0.41 -0.43 -13.61
C LYS A 115 0.56 -0.80 -12.49
N ILE A 116 1.30 0.19 -11.97
CA ILE A 116 2.24 -0.02 -10.85
C ILE A 116 1.46 -0.39 -9.58
N GLY A 117 0.30 0.21 -9.35
CA GLY A 117 -0.61 -0.09 -8.25
C GLY A 117 -1.07 -1.56 -8.24
N ILE A 118 -1.46 -2.10 -9.41
CA ILE A 118 -1.82 -3.52 -9.54
C ILE A 118 -0.63 -4.43 -9.19
N VAL A 119 0.55 -4.17 -9.75
CA VAL A 119 1.75 -4.97 -9.46
C VAL A 119 2.12 -4.91 -7.97
N THR A 120 2.08 -3.71 -7.39
CA THR A 120 2.32 -3.47 -5.95
C THR A 120 1.32 -4.24 -5.11
N SER A 121 0.04 -4.27 -5.51
CA SER A 121 -1.03 -4.94 -4.79
C SER A 121 -0.86 -6.46 -4.78
N VAL A 122 -0.47 -7.06 -5.91
CA VAL A 122 -0.14 -8.50 -5.98
C VAL A 122 1.02 -8.84 -5.05
N LEU A 123 2.09 -8.03 -5.05
CA LEU A 123 3.23 -8.24 -4.15
C LEU A 123 2.87 -8.03 -2.68
N SER A 124 2.02 -7.04 -2.37
CA SER A 124 1.48 -6.80 -1.02
C SER A 124 0.67 -8.00 -0.52
N ILE A 125 -0.21 -8.56 -1.35
CA ILE A 125 -0.97 -9.77 -1.02
C ILE A 125 -0.02 -10.93 -0.73
N GLY A 126 0.98 -11.17 -1.58
CA GLY A 126 2.00 -12.18 -1.35
C GLY A 126 2.81 -11.94 -0.06
N HIS A 127 3.10 -10.69 0.27
CA HIS A 127 3.73 -10.31 1.53
C HIS A 127 2.84 -10.62 2.74
N ILE A 128 1.56 -10.24 2.69
CA ILE A 128 0.58 -10.47 3.75
C ILE A 128 0.44 -11.97 4.01
N PHE A 129 0.27 -12.81 2.98
CA PHE A 129 0.17 -14.26 3.14
C PHE A 129 1.38 -14.87 3.85
N LYS A 130 2.60 -14.39 3.55
CA LYS A 130 3.83 -14.85 4.23
C LYS A 130 3.88 -14.45 5.71
N ARG A 131 3.21 -13.38 6.11
CA ARG A 131 3.28 -12.81 7.47
C ARG A 131 2.06 -13.14 8.33
N ILE A 132 0.92 -13.47 7.74
CA ILE A 132 -0.35 -13.63 8.46
C ILE A 132 -0.32 -14.74 9.51
N SER A 133 0.44 -15.81 9.29
CA SER A 133 0.61 -16.90 10.26
C SER A 133 1.30 -16.42 11.54
N MET A 134 2.27 -15.51 11.43
CA MET A 134 2.95 -14.89 12.58
C MET A 134 2.04 -13.90 13.31
N LEU A 135 1.27 -13.09 12.56
CA LEU A 135 0.26 -12.19 13.13
C LEU A 135 -0.79 -12.92 13.96
N ARG A 136 -1.33 -14.03 13.43
CA ARG A 136 -2.33 -14.87 14.13
C ARG A 136 -1.76 -15.51 15.40
N LYS A 137 -0.52 -16.01 15.36
CA LYS A 137 0.15 -16.59 16.55
C LYS A 137 0.29 -15.58 17.69
N PHE A 138 0.55 -14.31 17.37
CA PHE A 138 0.68 -13.27 18.39
C PHE A 138 -0.66 -12.92 19.06
N LEU A 139 -1.77 -12.93 18.31
CA LEU A 139 -3.11 -12.75 18.88
C LEU A 139 -3.49 -13.88 19.83
N LYS A 140 -3.22 -15.14 19.45
CA LYS A 140 -3.54 -16.32 20.27
C LYS A 140 -2.79 -16.35 21.60
N LYS A 141 -1.53 -15.86 21.64
CA LYS A 141 -0.76 -15.71 22.88
C LYS A 141 -1.30 -14.62 23.82
N ARG A 142 -2.25 -13.80 23.38
CA ARG A 142 -2.83 -12.70 24.17
C ARG A 142 -4.18 -13.05 24.80
N THR A 143 -4.78 -14.18 24.39
CA THR A 143 -6.11 -14.66 24.84
C THR A 143 -6.02 -15.86 25.79
N VAL A 144 -4.81 -16.31 26.10
CA VAL A 144 -4.47 -17.33 27.11
C VAL A 144 -3.62 -16.66 28.16
#